data_AF-A0A925A2R4-F1
#
_entry.id   AF-A0A925A2R4-F1
#
_cell.length_a   1.000
_cell.length_b   1.000
_cell.length_c   1.000
_cell.angle_alpha   90.00
_cell.angle_beta   90.00
_cell.angle_gamma   90.00
#
_symmetry.space_group_name_H-M   'P 1'
#
loop_
_entity.id
_entity.type
_entity.pdbx_description
1 polymer ?
#
loop_
_entity_poly.entity_id
_entity_poly.type
_entity_poly.pdbx_seq_one_letter_code
_entity_poly.pdbx_strand_id
1 'polypeptide(L)'
;MTLQRPTGDAPDHSFFPATSEFEVVAGRPTPAEIAAVTAVMASMIEDLEDDQRVQGPRVSAWQRSQRSVRAPMNPGAGAWRSFSG
;
A
#
# COMPACT_ATOMS: atom_id res chain seq x y z
N MET A 1 37.94 34.28 37.30
CA MET A 1 37.74 32.83 37.05
C MET A 1 36.29 32.66 36.63
N THR A 2 35.98 32.99 35.38
CA THR A 2 34.63 33.08 34.82
C THR A 2 34.33 31.79 34.07
N LEU A 3 33.24 31.12 34.44
CA LEU A 3 32.76 29.88 33.83
C LEU A 3 32.08 30.19 32.48
N GLN A 4 32.71 29.79 31.37
CA GLN A 4 32.05 29.69 30.08
C GLN A 4 31.30 28.34 30.03
N ARG A 5 29.97 28.39 30.00
CA ARG A 5 29.12 27.24 29.68
C ARG A 5 29.16 27.05 28.15
N PRO A 6 29.42 25.86 27.59
CA PRO A 6 29.22 25.63 26.17
C PRO A 6 27.71 25.70 25.88
N THR A 7 27.30 26.69 25.09
CA THR A 7 25.99 26.71 24.44
C THR A 7 25.89 25.42 23.62
N GLY A 8 25.04 24.50 24.06
CA GLY A 8 24.65 23.35 23.26
C GLY A 8 24.04 23.87 21.97
N ASP A 9 24.60 23.42 20.85
CA ASP A 9 24.07 23.61 19.52
C ASP A 9 22.61 23.12 19.52
N ALA A 10 21.66 24.04 19.35
CA ALA A 10 20.28 23.64 19.12
C ALA A 10 20.26 22.91 17.77
N PRO A 11 19.53 21.78 17.64
CA PRO A 11 19.41 21.14 16.34
C PRO A 11 18.86 22.18 15.35
N ASP A 12 19.68 22.50 14.37
CA ASP A 12 19.34 23.41 13.31
C ASP A 12 18.18 22.77 12.54
N HIS A 13 16.96 23.23 12.81
CA HIS A 13 15.77 22.82 12.07
C HIS A 13 15.78 23.53 10.72
N SER A 14 16.82 23.25 9.93
CA SER A 14 16.84 23.52 8.50
C SER A 14 15.68 22.76 7.89
N PHE A 15 14.53 23.44 7.79
CA PHE A 15 13.36 22.94 7.09
C PHE A 15 13.69 23.02 5.60
N PHE A 16 14.30 21.97 5.08
CA PHE A 16 14.28 21.74 3.64
C PHE A 16 12.80 21.69 3.25
N PRO A 17 12.32 22.53 2.31
CA PRO A 17 10.95 22.40 1.86
C PRO A 17 10.87 21.05 1.15
N ALA A 18 10.41 20.03 1.88
CA ALA A 18 9.77 18.89 1.28
C ALA A 18 8.73 19.48 0.31
N THR A 19 8.69 18.95 -0.91
CA THR A 19 7.62 19.28 -1.84
C THR A 19 6.30 19.14 -1.10
N SER A 20 5.59 20.24 -0.87
CA SER A 20 4.33 20.21 -0.14
C SER A 20 3.37 19.28 -0.88
N GLU A 21 2.98 18.19 -0.22
CA GLU A 21 2.10 17.17 -0.81
C GLU A 21 0.68 17.70 -1.02
N PHE A 22 0.27 18.71 -0.24
CA PHE A 22 -1.01 19.40 -0.36
C PHE A 22 -0.91 20.86 0.11
N GLU A 23 -1.88 21.69 -0.31
CA GLU A 23 -1.99 23.11 0.07
C GLU A 23 -3.37 23.41 0.68
N VAL A 24 -3.38 24.25 1.73
CA VAL A 24 -4.61 24.79 2.32
C VAL A 24 -4.98 26.09 1.59
N VAL A 25 -6.00 26.03 0.75
CA VAL A 25 -6.43 27.17 -0.08
C VAL A 25 -7.32 28.19 0.65
N ALA A 26 -7.88 27.83 1.80
CA ALA A 26 -8.79 28.68 2.57
C ALA A 26 -8.79 28.34 4.07
N GLY A 27 -9.10 29.34 4.90
CA GLY A 27 -9.17 29.19 6.35
C GLY A 27 -7.82 29.26 7.06
N ARG A 28 -7.82 29.03 8.37
CA ARG A 28 -6.62 28.99 9.22
C ARG A 28 -6.72 27.77 10.15
N PRO A 29 -6.54 26.55 9.63
CA PRO A 29 -6.66 25.35 10.44
C PRO A 29 -5.64 25.37 11.57
N THR A 30 -6.06 24.83 12.71
CA THR A 30 -5.21 24.61 13.86
C THR A 30 -4.18 23.51 13.56
N PRO A 31 -3.05 23.47 14.27
CA PRO A 31 -2.08 22.37 14.12
C PRO A 31 -2.69 20.98 14.32
N ALA A 32 -3.68 20.87 15.21
CA ALA A 32 -4.38 19.63 15.48
C ALA A 32 -5.23 19.16 14.28
N GLU A 33 -5.90 20.08 13.58
CA GLU A 33 -6.69 19.75 12.39
C GLU A 33 -5.79 19.33 11.22
N ILE A 34 -4.65 20.00 11.03
CA ILE A 34 -3.66 19.60 10.02
C ILE A 34 -3.18 18.18 10.32
N ALA A 35 -2.81 17.89 11.58
CA ALA A 35 -2.37 16.56 11.98
C ALA A 35 -3.45 15.49 11.75
N ALA A 36 -4.72 15.80 12.06
CA ALA A 36 -5.83 14.88 11.84
C ALA A 36 -6.01 14.53 10.35
N VAL A 37 -5.99 15.54 9.47
CA VAL A 37 -6.12 15.31 8.03
C VAL A 37 -4.93 14.53 7.46
N THR A 38 -3.70 14.85 7.88
CA THR A 38 -2.51 14.09 7.49
C THR A 38 -2.61 12.63 7.92
N ALA A 39 -3.05 12.35 9.15
CA ALA A 39 -3.21 10.99 9.64
C ALA A 39 -4.25 10.19 8.83
N VAL A 40 -5.36 10.83 8.45
CA VAL A 40 -6.39 10.20 7.59
C VAL A 40 -5.82 9.88 6.21
N MET A 41 -5.12 10.82 5.58
CA MET A 41 -4.51 10.59 4.26
C MET A 41 -3.45 9.49 4.31
N ALA A 42 -2.59 9.49 5.34
CA ALA A 42 -1.58 8.45 5.53
C ALA A 42 -2.23 7.06 5.68
N SER A 43 -3.30 6.94 6.49
CA SER A 43 -4.05 5.69 6.62
C SER A 43 -4.65 5.21 5.30
N MET A 44 -5.20 6.11 4.48
CA MET A 44 -5.76 5.73 3.16
C MET A 44 -4.67 5.25 2.19
N ILE A 45 -3.48 5.84 2.25
CA ILE A 45 -2.34 5.42 1.44
C ILE A 45 -1.86 4.04 1.89
N GLU A 46 -1.72 3.82 3.19
CA GLU A 46 -1.35 2.51 3.75
C GLU A 46 -2.33 1.40 3.35
N ASP A 47 -3.64 1.66 3.41
CA ASP A 47 -4.67 0.70 2.97
C ASP A 47 -4.52 0.35 1.48
N LEU A 48 -4.26 1.35 0.63
CA LEU A 48 -4.05 1.15 -0.81
C LEU A 48 -2.77 0.36 -1.10
N GLU A 49 -1.72 0.57 -0.33
CA GLU A 49 -0.48 -0.20 -0.41
C GLU A 49 -0.69 -1.65 0.06
N ASP A 50 -1.45 -1.87 1.13
CA ASP A 50 -1.81 -3.21 1.61
C ASP A 50 -2.61 -3.99 0.57
N ASP A 51 -3.61 -3.37 -0.03
CA ASP A 51 -4.38 -3.99 -1.11
C ASP A 51 -3.51 -4.39 -2.29
N GLN A 52 -2.49 -3.59 -2.62
CA GLN A 52 -1.50 -3.91 -3.65
C GLN A 52 -0.55 -5.03 -3.22
N ARG A 53 -0.08 -5.05 -1.97
CA ARG A 53 0.76 -6.14 -1.42
C ARG A 53 0.04 -7.49 -1.46
N VAL A 54 -1.28 -7.51 -1.33
CA VAL A 54 -2.10 -8.73 -1.38
C VAL A 54 -2.34 -9.23 -2.82
N GLN A 55 -1.96 -8.48 -3.87
CA GLN A 55 -2.10 -8.88 -5.28
C GLN A 55 -1.05 -9.93 -5.75
N GLY A 56 -0.61 -10.83 -4.88
CA GLY A 56 0.05 -12.05 -5.31
C GLY A 56 -0.94 -12.97 -6.06
N PRO A 57 -0.48 -13.91 -6.93
CA PRO A 57 -1.36 -14.86 -7.57
C PRO A 57 -2.20 -15.61 -6.52
N ARG A 58 -3.50 -15.33 -6.47
CA ARG A 58 -4.43 -15.99 -5.55
C ARG A 58 -4.69 -17.41 -6.03
N VAL A 59 -3.80 -18.33 -5.66
CA VAL A 59 -3.99 -19.76 -5.96
C VAL A 59 -5.07 -20.32 -5.05
N SER A 60 -6.23 -20.62 -5.63
CA SER A 60 -7.34 -21.25 -4.92
C SER A 60 -6.91 -22.59 -4.32
N ALA A 61 -7.57 -23.01 -3.24
CA ALA A 61 -7.32 -24.32 -2.63
C ALA A 61 -7.51 -25.46 -3.66
N TRP A 62 -8.45 -25.28 -4.58
CA TRP A 62 -8.67 -26.21 -5.70
C TRP A 62 -7.48 -26.23 -6.67
N GLN A 63 -6.99 -25.07 -7.11
CA GLN A 63 -5.84 -25.00 -8.01
C GLN A 63 -4.56 -25.57 -7.37
N ARG A 64 -4.37 -25.38 -6.06
CA ARG A 64 -3.24 -25.97 -5.31
C ARG A 64 -3.32 -27.49 -5.19
N SER A 65 -4.53 -28.04 -5.15
CA SER A 65 -4.77 -29.48 -5.03
C SER A 65 -4.97 -30.19 -6.38
N GLN A 66 -5.07 -29.43 -7.48
CA GLN A 66 -5.18 -29.97 -8.82
C GLN A 66 -3.97 -30.85 -9.16
N ARG A 67 -4.24 -32.08 -9.60
CA ARG A 67 -3.21 -33.03 -10.06
C ARG A 67 -3.20 -33.05 -11.58
N SER A 68 -2.03 -33.36 -12.15
CA SER A 68 -1.94 -33.61 -13.59
C SER A 68 -2.80 -34.80 -13.98
N VAL A 69 -3.47 -34.67 -15.12
CA VAL A 69 -4.18 -35.79 -15.74
C VAL A 69 -3.13 -36.83 -16.13
N ARG A 70 -3.26 -38.05 -15.60
CA ARG A 70 -2.25 -39.11 -15.75
C ARG A 70 -2.17 -39.68 -17.17
N ALA A 71 -3.23 -39.57 -17.95
CA ALA A 71 -3.31 -40.09 -19.31
C ALA A 71 -4.27 -39.25 -20.16
N PRO A 72 -4.00 -39.06 -21.47
CA PRO A 72 -4.89 -38.32 -22.35
C PRO A 72 -6.31 -38.92 -22.29
N MET A 73 -7.29 -38.07 -21.97
CA MET A 73 -8.69 -38.48 -21.90
C MET A 73 -9.25 -38.42 -23.32
N ASN A 74 -9.45 -39.59 -23.94
CA ASN A 74 -10.09 -39.67 -25.25
C ASN A 74 -11.62 -39.64 -25.06
N PRO A 75 -12.32 -38.57 -25.46
CA PRO A 75 -13.78 -38.58 -25.49
C PRO A 75 -14.27 -39.74 -26.37
N GLY A 76 -15.14 -40.57 -25.83
CA GLY A 76 -15.73 -41.70 -26.54
C GLY A 76 -16.70 -41.27 -27.64
N ALA A 77 -17.09 -42.21 -28.51
CA ALA A 77 -18.06 -41.96 -29.56
C ALA A 77 -19.39 -41.41 -28.98
N GLY A 78 -19.75 -40.19 -29.38
CA GLY A 78 -20.96 -39.49 -28.92
C GLY A 78 -20.83 -38.67 -27.63
N ALA A 79 -19.63 -38.42 -27.10
CA ALA A 79 -19.47 -37.78 -25.79
C ALA A 79 -18.31 -36.77 -25.82
N TRP A 80 -18.27 -35.64 -25.12
CA TRP A 80 -19.14 -34.97 -24.14
C TRP A 80 -19.30 -33.53 -24.67
N ARG A 81 -20.50 -32.96 -24.60
CA ARG A 81 -20.90 -31.69 -25.26
C ARG A 81 -19.72 -30.72 -25.50
N SER A 82 -19.28 -30.59 -26.75
CA SER A 82 -18.29 -29.59 -27.16
C SER A 82 -18.98 -28.23 -27.24
N PHE A 83 -18.49 -27.22 -26.50
CA PHE A 83 -18.84 -25.83 -26.78
C PHE A 83 -17.85 -25.27 -27.80
N SER A 84 -18.35 -24.92 -28.98
CA SER A 84 -17.65 -24.10 -29.96
C SER A 84 -18.04 -22.64 -29.72
N GLY A 85 -17.07 -21.84 -29.28
CA GLY A 85 -17.14 -20.39 -29.12
C GLY A 85 -15.76 -19.81 -29.36
#